data_AF-A0A9Q9X5M1-F1
#
_entry.id   AF-A0A9Q9X5M1-F1
#
_cell.length_a   1.000
_cell.length_b   1.000
_cell.length_c   1.000
_cell.angle_alpha   90.00
_cell.angle_beta   90.00
_cell.angle_gamma   90.00
#
_symmetry.space_group_name_H-M   'P 1'
#
loop_
_entity.id
_entity.type
_entity.pdbx_description
1 polymer ?
#
loop_
_entity_poly.entity_id
_entity_poly.type
_entity_poly.pdbx_seq_one_letter_code
_entity_poly.pdbx_strand_id
1 'polypeptide(L)'
;MGDLDLSSNLIKELPVSIFKDLHSLQILNLSQNPLDHIHPGQFNHLIQLRSLGLEEVEIPNIQTSMFHHMDNLSYIYFKKFQYCSYAPHVRKCKPNSFEDLVANVVLRVSVWVMAFINCFGNLFVNGMRTVLRAENILHALCIKVLCCADCLMGVYLFFVGVFDVKFRGEYNKNAKLWMDSLECRIIGFLAILSSEVSVMLLTYLTMEKFLVILFPFSHLRPSKCQTFTVLTSIWLLGISIAAVHLLNEEMFGNYYGHNGVCFPLHFECLEKLIAKGYSTGIFLGDICHWT
;
A
#
# COMPACT_ATOMS: atom_id res chain seq x y z
N MET A 1 -28.92 -28.28 -13.13
CA MET A 1 -28.18 -27.27 -12.34
C MET A 1 -27.64 -27.98 -11.12
N GLY A 2 -26.32 -28.03 -10.97
CA GLY A 2 -25.67 -28.64 -9.81
C GLY A 2 -25.14 -27.51 -8.94
N ASP A 3 -25.98 -27.05 -8.02
CA ASP A 3 -25.61 -25.97 -7.09
C ASP A 3 -25.49 -26.59 -5.70
N LEU A 4 -24.34 -26.41 -5.06
CA LEU A 4 -24.05 -26.93 -3.73
C LEU A 4 -23.62 -25.78 -2.83
N ASP A 5 -24.51 -25.40 -1.93
CA ASP A 5 -24.24 -24.39 -0.91
C ASP A 5 -23.93 -25.07 0.43
N LEU A 6 -22.69 -24.93 0.86
CA LEU A 6 -22.17 -25.40 2.15
C LEU A 6 -21.73 -24.20 3.00
N SER A 7 -22.14 -22.97 2.64
CA SER A 7 -21.74 -21.78 3.38
C SER A 7 -22.31 -21.74 4.80
N SER A 8 -21.64 -20.98 5.68
CA SER A 8 -22.07 -20.73 7.06
C SER A 8 -22.22 -22.01 7.89
N ASN A 9 -21.36 -23.00 7.65
CA ASN A 9 -21.26 -24.20 8.47
C ASN A 9 -20.00 -24.16 9.35
N LEU A 10 -19.81 -25.18 10.17
CA LEU A 10 -18.65 -25.33 11.05
C LEU A 10 -17.61 -26.30 10.46
N ILE A 11 -17.46 -26.30 9.14
CA ILE A 11 -16.56 -27.23 8.45
C ILE A 11 -15.12 -26.75 8.64
N LYS A 12 -14.31 -27.55 9.36
CA LYS A 12 -12.89 -27.29 9.58
C LYS A 12 -11.97 -27.92 8.54
N GLU A 13 -12.37 -29.10 8.06
CA GLU A 13 -11.60 -29.88 7.10
C GLU A 13 -12.53 -30.45 6.02
N LEU A 14 -12.04 -30.48 4.78
CA LEU A 14 -12.72 -31.12 3.66
C LEU A 14 -11.95 -32.39 3.28
N PRO A 15 -12.59 -33.57 3.31
CA PRO A 15 -11.98 -34.78 2.79
C PRO A 15 -11.61 -34.62 1.32
N VAL A 16 -10.43 -35.09 0.90
CA VAL A 16 -9.91 -34.90 -0.47
C VAL A 16 -10.84 -35.46 -1.55
N SER A 17 -11.64 -36.47 -1.20
CA SER A 17 -12.57 -37.14 -2.11
C SER A 17 -14.00 -36.59 -2.10
N ILE A 18 -14.35 -35.64 -1.24
CA ILE A 18 -15.75 -35.23 -1.01
C ILE A 18 -16.43 -34.68 -2.28
N PHE A 19 -15.65 -34.08 -3.19
CA PHE A 19 -16.14 -33.50 -4.44
C PHE A 19 -15.79 -34.33 -5.68
N LYS A 20 -15.22 -35.53 -5.50
CA LYS A 20 -14.67 -36.33 -6.60
C LYS A 20 -15.72 -36.71 -7.64
N ASP A 21 -16.93 -37.05 -7.19
CA ASP A 21 -18.02 -37.53 -8.05
C ASP A 21 -18.93 -36.39 -8.57
N LEU A 22 -18.66 -35.15 -8.17
CA LEU A 22 -19.50 -33.99 -8.48
C LEU A 22 -19.12 -33.32 -9.81
N HIS A 23 -18.95 -34.11 -10.87
CA HIS A 23 -18.48 -33.61 -12.17
C HIS A 23 -19.41 -32.60 -12.86
N SER A 24 -20.71 -32.63 -12.54
CA SER A 24 -21.72 -31.72 -13.11
C SER A 24 -21.99 -30.47 -12.26
N LEU A 25 -21.26 -30.29 -11.16
CA LEU A 25 -21.44 -29.15 -10.28
C LEU A 25 -21.01 -27.86 -10.97
N GLN A 26 -21.86 -26.83 -10.89
CA GLN A 26 -21.64 -25.52 -11.51
C GLN A 26 -21.38 -24.44 -10.47
N ILE A 27 -22.02 -24.52 -9.30
CA ILE A 27 -21.86 -23.56 -8.22
C ILE A 27 -21.49 -24.30 -6.95
N LEU A 28 -20.38 -23.90 -6.34
CA LEU A 28 -19.97 -24.38 -5.02
C LEU A 28 -19.76 -23.18 -4.11
N ASN A 29 -20.44 -23.15 -2.97
CA ASN A 29 -20.24 -22.12 -1.95
C ASN A 29 -19.74 -22.75 -0.66
N LEU A 30 -18.53 -22.38 -0.24
CA LEU A 30 -17.88 -22.81 1.00
C LEU A 30 -17.70 -21.64 1.98
N SER A 31 -18.30 -20.48 1.70
CA SER A 31 -18.05 -19.27 2.47
C SER A 31 -18.42 -19.39 3.95
N GLN A 32 -17.81 -18.58 4.80
CA GLN A 32 -18.11 -18.54 6.24
C GLN A 32 -17.96 -19.90 6.95
N ASN A 33 -16.99 -20.72 6.51
CA ASN A 33 -16.58 -21.92 7.23
C ASN A 33 -15.18 -21.71 7.83
N PRO A 34 -14.91 -22.19 9.05
CA PRO A 34 -13.60 -22.11 9.69
C PRO A 34 -12.64 -23.17 9.12
N LEU A 35 -12.49 -23.23 7.80
CA LEU A 35 -11.60 -24.18 7.12
C LEU A 35 -10.15 -23.80 7.41
N ASP A 36 -9.39 -24.73 7.99
CA ASP A 36 -7.98 -24.49 8.32
C ASP A 36 -7.09 -24.67 7.07
N HIS A 37 -7.44 -25.66 6.24
CA HIS A 37 -6.67 -26.04 5.05
C HIS A 37 -7.56 -26.50 3.89
N ILE A 38 -7.13 -26.18 2.66
CA ILE A 38 -7.71 -26.70 1.42
C ILE A 38 -6.60 -27.45 0.68
N HIS A 39 -6.86 -28.71 0.35
CA HIS A 39 -5.90 -29.53 -0.37
C HIS A 39 -5.70 -29.02 -1.81
N PRO A 40 -4.48 -29.02 -2.38
CA PRO A 40 -4.26 -28.49 -3.73
C PRO A 40 -5.06 -29.17 -4.84
N GLY A 41 -5.40 -30.44 -4.64
CA GLY A 41 -6.25 -31.21 -5.56
C GLY A 41 -7.74 -31.21 -5.23
N GLN A 42 -8.21 -30.42 -4.25
CA GLN A 42 -9.58 -30.48 -3.73
C GLN A 42 -10.64 -30.24 -4.81
N PHE A 43 -10.32 -29.39 -5.79
CA PHE A 43 -11.26 -28.96 -6.83
C PHE A 43 -11.00 -29.58 -8.21
N ASN A 44 -10.00 -30.45 -8.35
CA ASN A 44 -9.54 -30.98 -9.65
C ASN A 44 -10.64 -31.71 -10.45
N HIS A 45 -11.61 -32.30 -9.77
CA HIS A 45 -12.68 -33.09 -10.40
C HIS A 45 -13.91 -32.24 -10.79
N LEU A 46 -13.94 -30.97 -10.39
CA LEU A 46 -15.05 -30.03 -10.61
C LEU A 46 -14.92 -29.30 -11.96
N ILE A 47 -14.80 -30.07 -13.05
CA ILE A 47 -14.52 -29.57 -14.41
C ILE A 47 -15.60 -28.62 -14.98
N GLN A 48 -16.84 -28.69 -14.48
CA GLN A 48 -17.96 -27.85 -14.94
C GLN A 48 -18.22 -26.65 -14.02
N LEU A 49 -17.38 -26.44 -12.99
CA LEU A 49 -17.61 -25.38 -12.02
C LEU A 49 -17.47 -24.01 -12.66
N ARG A 50 -18.47 -23.17 -12.46
CA ARG A 50 -18.54 -21.79 -12.97
C ARG A 50 -18.36 -20.76 -11.88
N SER A 51 -18.77 -21.09 -10.64
CA SER A 51 -18.72 -20.19 -9.49
C SER A 51 -18.22 -20.91 -8.25
N LEU A 52 -17.18 -20.36 -7.61
CA LEU A 52 -16.61 -20.86 -6.36
C LEU A 52 -16.61 -19.76 -5.28
N GLY A 53 -17.31 -20.00 -4.17
CA GLY A 53 -17.34 -19.11 -3.02
C GLY A 53 -16.39 -19.56 -1.91
N LEU A 54 -15.40 -18.73 -1.58
CA LEU A 54 -14.42 -18.91 -0.48
C LEU A 54 -14.32 -17.62 0.36
N GLU A 55 -15.41 -16.86 0.46
CA GLU A 55 -15.48 -15.67 1.31
C GLU A 55 -15.39 -16.08 2.78
N GLU A 56 -14.69 -15.28 3.60
CA GLU A 56 -14.45 -15.57 5.03
C GLU A 56 -13.76 -16.91 5.33
N VAL A 57 -13.11 -17.54 4.34
CA VAL A 57 -12.24 -18.71 4.55
C VAL A 57 -10.78 -18.27 4.66
N GLU A 58 -10.08 -18.76 5.67
CA GLU A 58 -8.64 -18.53 5.82
C GLU A 58 -7.86 -19.63 5.08
N ILE A 59 -7.16 -19.25 4.00
CA ILE A 59 -6.38 -20.19 3.19
C ILE A 59 -4.90 -19.87 3.37
N PRO A 60 -4.23 -20.42 4.41
CA PRO A 60 -2.84 -20.06 4.72
C PRO A 60 -1.84 -20.49 3.64
N ASN A 61 -2.16 -21.52 2.84
CA ASN A 61 -1.29 -22.04 1.78
C ASN A 61 -1.95 -21.98 0.41
N ILE A 62 -2.42 -20.80 0.00
CA ILE A 62 -3.01 -20.63 -1.34
C ILE A 62 -1.93 -20.76 -2.43
N GLN A 63 -2.17 -21.56 -3.47
CA GLN A 63 -1.24 -21.85 -4.56
C GLN A 63 -1.97 -21.76 -5.91
N THR A 64 -1.26 -21.34 -6.96
CA THR A 64 -1.80 -21.24 -8.33
C THR A 64 -2.25 -22.58 -8.89
N SER A 65 -1.57 -23.67 -8.51
CA SER A 65 -1.87 -25.04 -8.92
C SER A 65 -3.27 -25.50 -8.53
N MET A 66 -3.86 -24.93 -7.47
CA MET A 66 -5.17 -25.33 -6.96
C MET A 66 -6.33 -24.96 -7.88
N PHE A 67 -6.17 -23.87 -8.62
CA PHE A 67 -7.20 -23.35 -9.52
C PHE A 67 -6.88 -23.67 -10.98
N HIS A 68 -5.65 -24.07 -11.30
CA HIS A 68 -5.20 -24.27 -12.67
C HIS A 68 -6.04 -25.26 -13.50
N HIS A 69 -6.65 -26.26 -12.87
CA HIS A 69 -7.47 -27.28 -13.55
C HIS A 69 -8.93 -26.85 -13.76
N MET A 70 -9.31 -25.65 -13.32
CA MET A 70 -10.70 -25.17 -13.34
C MET A 70 -10.97 -24.25 -14.55
N ASP A 71 -10.78 -24.76 -15.76
CA ASP A 71 -10.83 -23.96 -17.00
C ASP A 71 -12.18 -23.26 -17.25
N ASN A 72 -13.27 -23.80 -16.73
CA ASN A 72 -14.63 -23.25 -16.88
C ASN A 72 -15.01 -22.24 -15.78
N LEU A 73 -14.12 -22.00 -14.82
CA LEU A 73 -14.39 -21.12 -13.69
C LEU A 73 -14.49 -19.65 -14.15
N SER A 74 -15.68 -19.08 -14.01
CA SER A 74 -15.96 -17.70 -14.43
C SER A 74 -15.95 -16.73 -13.25
N TYR A 75 -16.34 -17.21 -12.07
CA TYR A 75 -16.47 -16.42 -10.85
C TYR A 75 -15.76 -17.11 -9.68
N ILE A 76 -14.91 -16.37 -8.98
CA ILE A 76 -14.31 -16.81 -7.73
C ILE A 76 -14.45 -15.70 -6.68
N TYR A 77 -14.86 -16.08 -5.48
CA TYR A 77 -15.01 -15.16 -4.36
C TYR A 77 -14.02 -15.53 -3.27
N PHE A 78 -13.19 -14.57 -2.85
CA PHE A 78 -12.17 -14.78 -1.82
C PHE A 78 -12.38 -13.82 -0.65
N LYS A 79 -11.85 -14.21 0.52
CA LYS A 79 -11.75 -13.30 1.68
C LYS A 79 -10.92 -12.05 1.39
N LYS A 80 -9.80 -12.16 0.65
CA LYS A 80 -8.88 -11.05 0.34
C LYS A 80 -8.71 -10.88 -1.17
N PHE A 81 -8.69 -9.64 -1.64
CA PHE A 81 -8.46 -9.32 -3.06
C PHE A 81 -7.11 -9.84 -3.59
N GLN A 82 -6.09 -9.91 -2.73
CA GLN A 82 -4.77 -10.42 -3.08
C GLN A 82 -4.79 -11.87 -3.59
N TYR A 83 -5.78 -12.68 -3.17
CA TYR A 83 -5.88 -14.08 -3.61
C TYR A 83 -6.28 -14.24 -5.08
N CYS A 84 -6.78 -13.19 -5.71
CA CYS A 84 -7.10 -13.20 -7.14
C CYS A 84 -5.85 -13.45 -8.02
N SER A 85 -4.63 -13.11 -7.55
CA SER A 85 -3.39 -13.36 -8.30
C SER A 85 -3.09 -14.85 -8.49
N TYR A 86 -3.61 -15.72 -7.62
CA TYR A 86 -3.43 -17.18 -7.72
C TYR A 86 -4.36 -17.83 -8.76
N ALA A 87 -5.37 -17.11 -9.23
CA ALA A 87 -6.33 -17.60 -10.22
C ALA A 87 -6.43 -16.65 -11.44
N PRO A 88 -5.33 -16.40 -12.18
CA PRO A 88 -5.30 -15.40 -13.24
C PRO A 88 -6.19 -15.75 -14.46
N HIS A 89 -6.54 -17.02 -14.63
CA HIS A 89 -7.43 -17.49 -15.70
C HIS A 89 -8.92 -17.17 -15.42
N VAL A 90 -9.28 -16.81 -14.17
CA VAL A 90 -10.67 -16.55 -13.80
C VAL A 90 -11.07 -15.13 -14.23
N ARG A 91 -12.11 -15.04 -15.07
CA ARG A 91 -12.57 -13.76 -15.65
C ARG A 91 -13.03 -12.74 -14.62
N LYS A 92 -13.64 -13.18 -13.51
CA LYS A 92 -14.19 -12.30 -12.48
C LYS A 92 -13.87 -12.82 -11.09
N CYS A 93 -12.94 -12.16 -10.43
CA CYS A 93 -12.68 -12.32 -9.00
C CYS A 93 -13.42 -11.23 -8.23
N LYS A 94 -14.26 -11.59 -7.25
CA LYS A 94 -15.03 -10.64 -6.43
C LYS A 94 -14.79 -10.91 -4.94
N PRO A 95 -14.18 -9.98 -4.18
CA PRO A 95 -14.19 -10.07 -2.73
C PRO A 95 -15.59 -9.80 -2.16
N ASN A 96 -15.78 -10.17 -0.89
CA ASN A 96 -17.02 -10.02 -0.14
C ASN A 96 -17.57 -8.59 -0.23
N SER A 97 -18.87 -8.37 -0.43
CA SER A 97 -19.39 -7.09 -0.95
C SER A 97 -19.30 -5.87 -0.01
N PHE A 98 -18.83 -6.03 1.23
CA PHE A 98 -18.92 -5.03 2.32
C PHE A 98 -17.56 -4.52 2.85
N GLU A 99 -16.47 -4.61 2.08
CA GLU A 99 -15.22 -3.99 2.53
C GLU A 99 -15.16 -2.50 2.17
N ASP A 100 -14.68 -1.70 3.12
CA ASP A 100 -14.32 -0.28 2.96
C ASP A 100 -12.81 -0.15 2.67
N LEU A 101 -12.41 0.97 2.06
CA LEU A 101 -11.00 1.33 1.83
C LEU A 101 -10.18 1.27 3.14
N VAL A 102 -10.78 1.79 4.23
CA VAL A 102 -10.28 1.70 5.59
C VAL A 102 -11.31 0.97 6.46
N ALA A 103 -11.10 -0.33 6.64
CA ALA A 103 -12.04 -1.23 7.34
C ALA A 103 -12.33 -0.81 8.79
N ASN A 104 -11.32 -0.31 9.51
CA ASN A 104 -11.45 0.04 10.93
C ASN A 104 -11.92 1.48 11.13
N VAL A 105 -13.03 1.66 11.85
CA VAL A 105 -13.54 3.00 12.23
C VAL A 105 -12.49 3.83 12.98
N VAL A 106 -11.70 3.18 13.84
CA VAL A 106 -10.62 3.83 14.59
C VAL A 106 -9.55 4.38 13.64
N LEU A 107 -9.07 3.55 12.70
CA LEU A 107 -8.06 3.96 11.73
C LEU A 107 -8.57 5.12 10.86
N ARG A 108 -9.85 5.11 10.50
CA ARG A 108 -10.49 6.15 9.71
C ARG A 108 -10.51 7.50 10.43
N VAL A 109 -10.89 7.51 11.70
CA VAL A 109 -10.82 8.73 12.53
C VAL A 109 -9.38 9.19 12.68
N SER A 110 -8.44 8.26 12.91
CA SER A 110 -7.02 8.57 13.01
C SER A 110 -6.45 9.21 11.74
N VAL A 111 -6.84 8.74 10.54
CA VAL A 111 -6.38 9.33 9.27
C VAL A 111 -6.75 10.81 9.17
N TRP A 112 -8.00 11.17 9.50
CA TRP A 112 -8.44 12.57 9.50
C TRP A 112 -7.69 13.39 10.54
N VAL A 113 -7.55 12.86 11.75
CA VAL A 113 -6.82 13.53 12.83
C VAL A 113 -5.35 13.79 12.43
N MET A 114 -4.66 12.78 11.89
CA MET A 114 -3.29 12.91 11.42
C MET A 114 -3.16 13.89 10.26
N ALA A 115 -4.07 13.87 9.28
CA ALA A 115 -4.06 14.81 8.17
C ALA A 115 -4.16 16.26 8.66
N PHE A 116 -5.07 16.53 9.60
CA PHE A 116 -5.22 17.87 10.17
C PHE A 116 -4.02 18.27 11.02
N ILE A 117 -3.55 17.41 11.90
CA ILE A 117 -2.36 17.69 12.73
C ILE A 117 -1.16 18.01 11.83
N ASN A 118 -0.96 17.22 10.78
CA ASN A 118 0.19 17.37 9.90
C ASN A 118 0.12 18.68 9.08
N CYS A 119 -1.05 18.99 8.50
CA CYS A 119 -1.22 20.24 7.75
C CYS A 119 -1.18 21.48 8.66
N PHE A 120 -1.97 21.51 9.74
CA PHE A 120 -2.03 22.68 10.63
C PHE A 120 -0.75 22.86 11.43
N GLY A 121 -0.15 21.79 11.94
CA GLY A 121 1.08 21.84 12.70
C GLY A 121 2.23 22.41 11.87
N ASN A 122 2.42 21.90 10.65
CA ASN A 122 3.49 22.39 9.78
C ASN A 122 3.24 23.81 9.23
N LEU A 123 1.98 24.15 8.93
CA LEU A 123 1.63 25.51 8.54
C LEU A 123 1.87 26.50 9.69
N PHE A 124 1.53 26.12 10.92
CA PHE A 124 1.78 26.92 12.11
C PHE A 124 3.29 27.13 12.33
N VAL A 125 4.10 26.08 12.24
CA VAL A 125 5.57 26.20 12.38
C VAL A 125 6.15 27.11 11.30
N ASN A 126 5.72 26.96 10.04
CA ASN A 126 6.14 27.84 8.95
C ASN A 126 5.73 29.31 9.19
N GLY A 127 4.48 29.54 9.61
CA GLY A 127 3.97 30.87 9.98
C GLY A 127 4.73 31.50 11.15
N MET A 128 4.94 30.75 12.23
CA MET A 128 5.69 31.20 13.40
C MET A 128 7.12 31.62 13.01
N ARG A 129 7.79 30.83 12.17
CA ARG A 129 9.16 31.07 11.69
C ARG A 129 9.26 32.13 10.59
N THR A 130 8.16 32.55 9.98
CA THR A 130 8.12 33.70 9.06
C THR A 130 7.92 35.01 9.82
N VAL A 131 7.12 34.99 10.90
CA VAL A 131 6.85 36.16 11.76
C VAL A 131 8.01 36.44 12.72
N LEU A 132 8.55 35.41 13.39
CA LEU A 132 9.69 35.56 14.27
C LEU A 132 10.97 35.59 13.43
N ARG A 133 11.67 36.74 13.45
CA ARG A 133 12.95 36.92 12.76
C ARG A 133 13.96 35.92 13.32
N ALA A 134 14.26 34.88 12.55
CA ALA A 134 15.21 33.86 12.96
C ALA A 134 16.63 34.44 12.98
N GLU A 135 17.38 34.17 14.06
CA GLU A 135 18.81 34.52 14.15
C GLU A 135 19.64 33.83 13.06
N ASN A 136 19.29 32.58 12.74
CA ASN A 136 19.91 31.79 11.69
C ASN A 136 18.94 31.56 10.53
N ILE A 137 19.00 32.44 9.52
CA ILE A 137 18.15 32.39 8.31
C ILE A 137 18.27 31.03 7.59
N LEU A 138 19.48 30.47 7.54
CA LEU A 138 19.77 29.19 6.88
C LEU A 138 19.04 28.02 7.53
N HIS A 139 19.21 27.87 8.84
CA HIS A 139 18.55 26.82 9.63
C HIS A 139 17.03 26.97 9.60
N ALA A 140 16.53 28.21 9.65
CA ALA A 140 15.11 28.48 9.50
C ALA A 140 14.58 28.10 8.11
N LEU A 141 15.38 28.26 7.04
CA LEU A 141 15.01 27.85 5.69
C LEU A 141 14.93 26.32 5.58
N CYS A 142 15.87 25.57 6.15
CA CYS A 142 15.81 24.10 6.16
C CYS A 142 14.56 23.57 6.88
N ILE A 143 14.20 24.16 8.03
CA ILE A 143 12.96 23.80 8.76
C ILE A 143 11.72 24.13 7.90
N LYS A 144 11.70 25.26 7.18
CA LYS A 144 10.58 25.59 6.29
C LYS A 144 10.42 24.57 5.16
N VAL A 145 11.53 24.15 4.56
CA VAL A 145 11.51 23.13 3.48
C VAL A 145 11.05 21.77 4.02
N LEU A 146 11.46 21.39 5.24
CA LEU A 146 10.97 20.20 5.93
C LEU A 146 9.45 20.26 6.15
N CYS A 147 8.94 21.36 6.72
CA CYS A 147 7.50 21.55 6.91
C CYS A 147 6.72 21.50 5.58
N CYS A 148 7.28 21.99 4.47
CA CYS A 148 6.67 21.86 3.15
C CYS A 148 6.59 20.39 2.70
N ALA A 149 7.65 19.60 2.92
CA ALA A 149 7.65 18.18 2.63
C ALA A 149 6.63 17.43 3.48
N ASP A 150 6.56 17.70 4.78
CA ASP A 150 5.58 17.08 5.69
C ASP A 150 4.13 17.47 5.36
N CYS A 151 3.88 18.71 4.90
CA CYS A 151 2.56 19.10 4.41
C CYS A 151 2.08 18.24 3.24
N LEU A 152 2.98 17.77 2.36
CA LEU A 152 2.61 16.88 1.26
C LEU A 152 2.06 15.52 1.77
N MET A 153 2.64 14.97 2.84
CA MET A 153 2.08 13.79 3.53
C MET A 153 0.68 14.09 4.10
N GLY A 154 0.46 15.29 4.64
CA GLY A 154 -0.86 15.71 5.12
C GLY A 154 -1.89 15.78 3.98
N VAL A 155 -1.51 16.31 2.82
CA VAL A 155 -2.34 16.34 1.61
C VAL A 155 -2.66 14.91 1.13
N TYR A 156 -1.66 14.02 1.13
CA TYR A 156 -1.84 12.60 0.83
C TYR A 156 -2.91 11.96 1.74
N LEU A 157 -2.77 12.08 3.07
CA LEU A 157 -3.72 11.51 4.03
C LEU A 157 -5.13 12.10 3.88
N PHE A 158 -5.23 13.40 3.55
CA PHE A 158 -6.51 14.04 3.26
C PHE A 158 -7.20 13.40 2.06
N PHE A 159 -6.50 13.19 0.94
CA PHE A 159 -7.09 12.54 -0.22
C PHE A 159 -7.48 11.09 0.06
N VAL A 160 -6.65 10.33 0.78
CA VAL A 160 -7.03 8.97 1.22
C VAL A 160 -8.33 8.99 2.01
N GLY A 161 -8.49 9.92 2.96
CA GLY A 161 -9.73 10.09 3.72
C GLY A 161 -10.94 10.48 2.87
N VAL A 162 -10.76 11.35 1.87
CA VAL A 162 -11.83 11.73 0.93
C VAL A 162 -12.28 10.54 0.08
N PHE A 163 -11.34 9.75 -0.44
CA PHE A 163 -11.66 8.58 -1.25
C PHE A 163 -12.23 7.41 -0.41
N ASP A 164 -11.84 7.26 0.86
CA ASP A 164 -12.52 6.35 1.79
C ASP A 164 -14.01 6.69 1.92
N VAL A 165 -14.34 7.98 2.10
CA VAL A 165 -15.74 8.43 2.19
C VAL A 165 -16.47 8.23 0.85
N LYS A 166 -15.81 8.52 -0.27
CA LYS A 166 -16.39 8.39 -1.62
C LYS A 166 -16.75 6.95 -1.97
N PHE A 167 -15.93 5.98 -1.57
CA PHE A 167 -16.11 4.57 -1.90
C PHE A 167 -16.75 3.75 -0.77
N ARG A 168 -17.30 4.41 0.25
CA ARG A 168 -17.86 3.75 1.43
C ARG A 168 -18.99 2.78 1.07
N GLY A 169 -18.87 1.55 1.55
CA GLY A 169 -19.84 0.47 1.33
C GLY A 169 -19.86 -0.09 -0.10
N GLU A 170 -19.10 0.47 -1.04
CA GLU A 170 -19.05 0.06 -2.45
C GLU A 170 -17.62 -0.06 -2.99
N TYR A 171 -16.60 -0.03 -2.13
CA TYR A 171 -15.20 -0.02 -2.53
C TYR A 171 -14.88 -1.22 -3.41
N ASN A 172 -15.38 -2.41 -3.09
CA ASN A 172 -15.11 -3.62 -3.88
C ASN A 172 -15.63 -3.59 -5.32
N LYS A 173 -16.61 -2.73 -5.65
CA LYS A 173 -17.03 -2.51 -7.05
C LYS A 173 -16.03 -1.63 -7.81
N ASN A 174 -15.42 -0.69 -7.10
CA ASN A 174 -14.58 0.36 -7.67
C ASN A 174 -13.08 0.13 -7.43
N ALA A 175 -12.69 -0.86 -6.63
CA ALA A 175 -11.33 -1.07 -6.16
C ALA A 175 -10.34 -1.21 -7.32
N LYS A 176 -10.67 -2.01 -8.34
CA LYS A 176 -9.82 -2.17 -9.52
C LYS A 176 -9.66 -0.86 -10.30
N LEU A 177 -10.77 -0.16 -10.55
CA LEU A 177 -10.75 1.13 -11.25
C LEU A 177 -9.97 2.18 -10.46
N TRP A 178 -10.10 2.19 -9.14
CA TRP A 178 -9.38 3.07 -8.23
C TRP A 178 -7.88 2.79 -8.22
N MET A 179 -7.48 1.52 -8.02
CA MET A 179 -6.09 1.13 -7.96
C MET A 179 -5.36 1.35 -9.29
N ASP A 180 -6.03 1.16 -10.43
CA ASP A 180 -5.48 1.44 -11.77
C ASP A 180 -5.59 2.93 -12.17
N SER A 181 -6.18 3.77 -11.32
CA SER A 181 -6.43 5.19 -11.64
C SER A 181 -5.16 6.05 -11.56
N LEU A 182 -5.17 7.15 -12.31
CA LEU A 182 -4.11 8.16 -12.25
C LEU A 182 -4.09 8.87 -10.89
N GLU A 183 -5.26 9.01 -10.27
CA GLU A 183 -5.46 9.60 -8.96
C GLU A 183 -4.70 8.83 -7.89
N CYS A 184 -4.84 7.50 -7.86
CA CYS A 184 -4.09 6.64 -6.95
C CYS A 184 -2.57 6.76 -7.17
N ARG A 185 -2.13 6.78 -8.43
CA ARG A 185 -0.70 6.96 -8.77
C ARG A 185 -0.13 8.30 -8.32
N ILE A 186 -0.89 9.40 -8.47
CA ILE A 186 -0.46 10.73 -8.03
C ILE A 186 -0.41 10.81 -6.50
N ILE A 187 -1.42 10.27 -5.82
CA ILE A 187 -1.48 10.25 -4.35
C ILE A 187 -0.32 9.44 -3.78
N GLY A 188 -0.03 8.27 -4.35
CA GLY A 188 1.14 7.45 -3.97
C GLY A 188 2.48 8.13 -4.25
N PHE A 189 2.61 8.82 -5.39
CA PHE A 189 3.79 9.64 -5.69
C PHE A 189 4.03 10.73 -4.65
N LEU A 190 2.97 11.44 -4.23
CA LEU A 190 3.06 12.48 -3.20
C LEU A 190 3.51 11.91 -1.84
N ALA A 191 3.01 10.72 -1.48
CA ALA A 191 3.38 10.06 -0.24
C ALA A 191 4.87 9.72 -0.19
N ILE A 192 5.40 9.09 -1.25
CA ILE A 192 6.82 8.71 -1.34
C ILE A 192 7.72 9.92 -1.48
N LEU A 193 7.36 10.90 -2.32
CA LEU A 193 8.12 12.14 -2.42
C LEU A 193 8.23 12.82 -1.05
N SER A 194 7.13 12.87 -0.29
CA SER A 194 7.10 13.48 1.04
C SER A 194 7.98 12.73 2.05
N SER A 195 7.84 11.39 2.15
CA SER A 195 8.62 10.60 3.11
C SER A 195 10.12 10.68 2.82
N GLU A 196 10.52 10.45 1.57
CA GLU A 196 11.93 10.44 1.16
C GLU A 196 12.61 11.79 1.39
N VAL A 197 11.97 12.87 0.93
CA VAL A 197 12.53 14.22 1.08
C VAL A 197 12.64 14.59 2.56
N SER A 198 11.66 14.22 3.39
CA SER A 198 11.68 14.52 4.82
C SER A 198 12.82 13.78 5.54
N VAL A 199 13.05 12.51 5.21
CA VAL A 199 14.17 11.71 5.75
C VAL A 199 15.52 12.31 5.35
N MET A 200 15.69 12.66 4.07
CA MET A 200 16.91 13.31 3.58
C MET A 200 17.15 14.70 4.21
N LEU A 201 16.08 15.45 4.49
CA LEU A 201 16.18 16.75 5.16
C LEU A 201 16.50 16.61 6.65
N LEU A 202 15.89 15.64 7.35
CA LEU A 202 16.19 15.35 8.74
C LEU A 202 17.64 14.89 8.91
N THR A 203 18.12 14.00 8.05
CA THR A 203 19.53 13.57 8.06
C THR A 203 20.49 14.72 7.76
N TYR A 204 20.16 15.63 6.84
CA TYR A 204 20.96 16.83 6.62
C TYR A 204 20.99 17.75 7.86
N LEU A 205 19.83 18.01 8.47
CA LEU A 205 19.70 18.84 9.66
C LEU A 205 20.48 18.27 10.86
N THR A 206 20.41 16.95 11.07
CA THR A 206 21.15 16.28 12.15
C THR A 206 22.65 16.34 11.90
N MET A 207 23.11 16.09 10.67
CA MET A 207 24.52 16.21 10.29
C MET A 207 25.05 17.63 10.46
N GLU A 208 24.29 18.66 10.05
CA GLU A 208 24.65 20.07 10.25
C GLU A 208 24.90 20.37 11.73
N LYS A 209 23.97 19.96 12.61
CA LYS A 209 24.09 20.18 14.06
C LYS A 209 25.28 19.44 14.65
N PHE A 210 25.47 18.19 14.25
CA PHE A 210 26.59 17.37 14.69
C PHE A 210 27.94 18.04 14.39
N LEU A 211 28.12 18.55 13.17
CA LEU A 211 29.36 19.22 12.77
C LEU A 211 29.60 20.52 13.54
N VAL A 212 28.56 21.32 13.79
CA VAL A 212 28.68 22.57 14.56
C VAL A 212 29.04 22.30 16.02
N ILE A 213 28.49 21.23 16.62
CA ILE A 213 28.73 20.86 18.01
C ILE A 213 30.16 20.31 18.20
N LEU A 214 30.59 19.39 17.34
CA LEU A 214 31.90 18.74 17.49
C LEU A 214 33.07 19.59 16.99
N PHE A 215 32.86 20.44 15.99
CA PHE A 215 33.93 21.23 15.36
C PHE A 215 33.65 22.74 15.40
N PRO A 216 33.59 23.35 16.60
CA PRO A 216 33.19 24.76 16.77
C PRO A 216 34.12 25.77 16.07
N PHE A 217 35.41 25.43 15.93
CA PHE A 217 36.44 26.31 15.31
C PHE A 217 36.82 25.90 13.89
N SER A 218 36.21 24.85 13.34
CA SER A 218 36.52 24.43 11.98
C SER A 218 35.71 25.23 10.97
N HIS A 219 36.32 25.58 9.83
CA HIS A 219 35.68 26.33 8.74
C HIS A 219 34.65 25.50 7.94
N LEU A 220 34.24 24.34 8.48
CA LEU A 220 33.27 23.40 7.90
C LEU A 220 31.81 23.89 7.92
N ARG A 221 31.54 25.13 8.34
CA ARG A 221 30.18 25.70 8.28
C ARG A 221 29.75 25.85 6.81
N PRO A 222 28.63 25.23 6.40
CA PRO A 222 28.18 25.29 5.02
C PRO A 222 27.83 26.73 4.62
N SER A 223 28.28 27.11 3.43
CA SER A 223 27.92 28.40 2.83
C SER A 223 26.45 28.42 2.42
N LYS A 224 25.83 29.60 2.36
CA LYS A 224 24.45 29.77 1.88
C LYS A 224 24.22 29.12 0.51
N CYS A 225 25.20 29.26 -0.39
CA CYS A 225 25.14 28.67 -1.73
C CYS A 225 25.17 27.14 -1.65
N GLN A 226 26.07 26.57 -0.83
CA GLN A 226 26.17 25.13 -0.62
C GLN A 226 24.87 24.55 -0.06
N THR A 227 24.27 25.17 0.96
CA THR A 227 23.00 24.69 1.52
C THR A 227 21.87 24.77 0.51
N PHE A 228 21.76 25.85 -0.27
CA PHE A 228 20.74 25.93 -1.32
C PHE A 228 20.91 24.80 -2.34
N THR A 229 22.14 24.57 -2.81
CA THR A 229 22.46 23.46 -3.72
C THR A 229 22.07 22.11 -3.11
N VAL A 230 22.43 21.85 -1.85
CA VAL A 230 22.08 20.60 -1.15
C VAL A 230 20.55 20.42 -1.06
N LEU A 231 19.82 21.45 -0.66
CA LEU A 231 18.36 21.39 -0.56
C LEU A 231 17.70 21.13 -1.93
N THR A 232 18.17 21.80 -2.99
CA THR A 232 17.69 21.53 -4.34
C THR A 232 18.02 20.11 -4.79
N SER A 233 19.21 19.58 -4.47
CA SER A 233 19.57 18.21 -4.81
C SER A 233 18.74 17.16 -4.07
N ILE A 234 18.37 17.42 -2.80
CA ILE A 234 17.49 16.54 -2.03
C ILE A 234 16.13 16.44 -2.69
N TRP A 235 15.54 17.57 -3.11
CA TRP A 235 14.26 17.57 -3.82
C TRP A 235 14.34 16.85 -5.17
N LEU A 236 15.39 17.11 -5.95
CA LEU A 236 15.58 16.43 -7.23
C LEU A 236 15.73 14.91 -7.03
N LEU A 237 16.51 14.48 -6.04
CA LEU A 237 16.69 13.07 -5.73
C LEU A 237 15.37 12.42 -5.28
N GLY A 238 14.60 13.07 -4.39
CA GLY A 238 13.29 12.57 -3.97
C GLY A 238 12.30 12.47 -5.14
N ILE A 239 12.27 13.46 -6.04
CA ILE A 239 11.45 13.41 -7.25
C ILE A 239 11.91 12.27 -8.16
N SER A 240 13.20 12.09 -8.35
CA SER A 240 13.73 10.99 -9.15
C SER A 240 13.33 9.63 -8.58
N ILE A 241 13.49 9.42 -7.27
CA ILE A 241 13.10 8.17 -6.59
C ILE A 241 11.60 7.91 -6.76
N ALA A 242 10.76 8.90 -6.51
CA ALA A 242 9.31 8.75 -6.66
C ALA A 242 8.90 8.54 -8.14
N ALA A 243 9.53 9.22 -9.09
CA ALA A 243 9.20 9.17 -10.52
C ALA A 243 9.68 7.90 -11.23
N VAL A 244 10.78 7.27 -10.79
CA VAL A 244 11.30 6.00 -11.36
C VAL A 244 10.21 4.92 -11.40
N HIS A 245 9.33 4.91 -10.40
CA HIS A 245 8.20 3.97 -10.30
C HIS A 245 7.03 4.31 -11.23
N LEU A 246 6.91 5.55 -11.72
CA LEU A 246 5.91 5.91 -12.73
C LEU A 246 6.39 5.68 -14.17
N LEU A 247 7.69 5.83 -14.43
CA LEU A 247 8.24 5.84 -15.79
C LEU A 247 8.53 4.43 -16.34
N ASN A 248 8.71 3.44 -15.48
CA ASN A 248 9.11 2.09 -15.85
C ASN A 248 8.00 1.06 -15.59
N GLU A 249 6.82 1.26 -16.19
CA GLU A 249 5.66 0.38 -16.03
C GLU A 249 5.96 -1.09 -16.40
N GLU A 250 6.83 -1.35 -17.38
CA GLU A 250 7.22 -2.72 -17.76
C GLU A 250 8.06 -3.45 -16.69
N MET A 251 8.77 -2.70 -15.84
CA MET A 251 9.63 -3.25 -14.80
C MET A 251 8.94 -3.33 -13.44
N PHE A 252 8.15 -2.32 -13.08
CA PHE A 252 7.55 -2.19 -11.74
C PHE A 252 6.02 -2.36 -11.71
N GLY A 253 5.35 -2.46 -12.86
CA GLY A 253 3.90 -2.59 -12.94
C GLY A 253 3.16 -1.42 -12.27
N ASN A 254 1.96 -1.69 -11.73
CA ASN A 254 1.19 -0.71 -10.95
C ASN A 254 1.70 -0.63 -9.50
N TYR A 255 2.93 -0.12 -9.32
CA TYR A 255 3.64 -0.10 -8.04
C TYR A 255 2.85 0.62 -6.92
N TYR A 256 2.29 1.80 -7.23
CA TYR A 256 1.50 2.58 -6.27
C TYR A 256 0.09 2.00 -6.07
N GLY A 257 -0.52 1.42 -7.10
CA GLY A 257 -1.86 0.86 -7.05
C GLY A 257 -1.95 -0.59 -6.57
N HIS A 258 -0.93 -1.11 -5.89
CA HIS A 258 -0.99 -2.50 -5.40
C HIS A 258 -1.99 -2.65 -4.22
N ASN A 259 -2.30 -1.57 -3.51
CA ASN A 259 -3.30 -1.55 -2.44
C ASN A 259 -4.24 -0.35 -2.55
N GLY A 260 -5.34 -0.38 -1.80
CA GLY A 260 -6.32 0.71 -1.81
C GLY A 260 -5.79 2.05 -1.30
N VAL A 261 -4.79 2.02 -0.43
CA VAL A 261 -4.22 3.23 0.21
C VAL A 261 -3.16 3.90 -0.69
N CYS A 262 -2.89 3.31 -1.86
CA CYS A 262 -1.97 3.81 -2.88
C CYS A 262 -0.53 3.99 -2.37
N PHE A 263 -0.12 3.18 -1.39
CA PHE A 263 1.17 3.28 -0.73
C PHE A 263 1.93 1.97 -0.91
N PRO A 264 3.22 1.98 -1.28
CA PRO A 264 3.96 0.74 -1.50
C PRO A 264 4.32 0.08 -0.14
N LEU A 265 3.38 -0.70 0.41
CA LEU A 265 3.61 -1.53 1.60
C LEU A 265 4.30 -2.83 1.16
N HIS A 266 5.33 -3.23 1.90
CA HIS A 266 6.02 -4.49 1.69
C HIS A 266 5.06 -5.67 1.90
N PHE A 267 4.70 -6.40 0.85
CA PHE A 267 3.99 -7.67 0.98
C PHE A 267 4.71 -8.78 0.22
N GLU A 268 5.09 -9.82 0.95
CA GLU A 268 5.68 -11.03 0.40
C GLU A 268 4.63 -11.81 -0.39
N CYS A 269 4.57 -11.61 -1.70
CA CYS A 269 4.44 -12.71 -2.64
C CYS A 269 4.54 -12.18 -4.07
N LEU A 270 5.56 -12.66 -4.78
CA LEU A 270 5.69 -12.59 -6.24
C LEU A 270 6.15 -11.25 -6.86
N GLU A 271 7.06 -10.51 -6.20
CA GLU A 271 7.80 -9.43 -6.90
C GLU A 271 9.11 -9.94 -7.53
N LYS A 272 9.45 -9.39 -8.71
CA LYS A 272 10.82 -9.42 -9.26
C LYS A 272 11.77 -8.99 -8.13
N LEU A 273 12.85 -9.76 -7.93
CA LEU A 273 13.88 -9.57 -6.89
C LEU A 273 14.38 -8.12 -6.77
N ILE A 274 14.32 -7.37 -7.88
CA ILE A 274 14.69 -5.96 -7.97
C ILE A 274 13.73 -5.07 -7.16
N ALA A 275 12.41 -5.18 -7.34
CA ALA A 275 11.43 -4.33 -6.63
C ALA A 275 11.44 -4.58 -5.12
N LYS A 276 11.61 -5.85 -4.70
CA LYS A 276 11.81 -6.22 -3.30
C LYS A 276 13.08 -5.57 -2.72
N GLY A 277 14.20 -5.64 -3.44
CA GLY A 277 15.47 -5.03 -3.02
C GLY A 277 15.39 -3.50 -2.87
N TYR A 278 14.69 -2.81 -3.78
CA TYR A 278 14.50 -1.36 -3.71
C TYR A 278 13.57 -0.95 -2.56
N SER A 279 12.43 -1.62 -2.39
CA SER A 279 11.49 -1.34 -1.27
C SER A 279 12.15 -1.61 0.08
N THR A 280 12.89 -2.72 0.23
CA THR A 280 13.64 -3.02 1.45
C THR A 280 14.76 -2.00 1.68
N GLY A 281 15.43 -1.51 0.64
CA GLY A 281 16.46 -0.47 0.77
C GLY A 281 15.91 0.89 1.23
N ILE A 282 14.75 1.28 0.70
CA ILE A 282 14.04 2.52 1.08
C ILE A 282 13.57 2.45 2.54
N PHE A 283 12.86 1.38 2.92
CA PHE A 283 12.34 1.23 4.29
C PHE A 283 13.41 0.94 5.34
N LEU A 284 14.51 0.27 5.00
CA LEU A 284 15.64 0.14 5.93
C LEU A 284 16.34 1.49 6.17
N GLY A 285 16.29 2.42 5.22
CA GLY A 285 16.66 3.82 5.43
C GLY A 285 15.80 4.49 6.51
N ASP A 286 14.50 4.20 6.55
CA ASP A 286 13.55 4.71 7.54
C ASP A 286 13.68 4.04 8.93
N ILE A 287 13.97 2.73 8.96
CA ILE A 287 14.06 1.94 10.21
C ILE A 287 15.41 2.15 10.92
N CYS A 288 16.50 2.42 10.19
CA CYS A 288 17.80 2.73 10.81
C CYS A 288 17.81 4.04 11.63
N HIS A 289 16.71 4.80 11.65
CA HIS A 289 16.55 5.99 12.48
C HIS A 289 15.92 5.71 13.87
N TRP A 290 15.55 4.45 14.17
CA TRP A 290 14.89 4.04 15.43
C TRP A 290 15.58 2.89 16.20
N THR A 291 16.82 2.56 15.87
CA THR A 291 17.68 1.64 16.65
C THR A 291 19.01 2.30 16.97
#